data_AF-A0A644SCN0-F1
#
_entry.id   AF-A0A644SCN0-F1
#
_cell.length_a   1.000
_cell.length_b   1.000
_cell.length_c   1.000
_cell.angle_alpha   90.00
_cell.angle_beta   90.00
_cell.angle_gamma   90.00
#
_symmetry.space_group_name_H-M   'P 1'
#
loop_
_entity.id
_entity.type
_entity.pdbx_description
1 polymer ?
#
loop_
_entity_poly.entity_id
_entity_poly.type
_entity_poly.pdbx_seq_one_letter_code
_entity_poly.pdbx_strand_id
1 'polypeptide(L)'
;MKKIALFFVLFVCLLNLNAKDKEWLPKGEFISVYEYIPNNPRSPAAFSSVDSKKLNANQRKGQQVYSKWCIACHGEGMPGTNALSALYKDQGIPALLEDRTDLSPDLVTIFVRYGKHSMPFFRKTEISDKELQYLGEYLGRNYK
;
A
#
# COMPACT_ATOMS: atom_id res chain seq x y z
N MET A 1 18.79 -38.20 30.13
CA MET A 1 17.53 -37.61 29.64
C MET A 1 17.61 -36.11 29.30
N LYS A 2 18.47 -35.29 29.92
CA LYS A 2 18.62 -33.85 29.59
C LYS A 2 19.32 -33.52 28.26
N LYS A 3 20.12 -34.44 27.69
CA LYS A 3 20.85 -34.20 26.42
C LYS A 3 19.97 -34.28 25.16
N ILE A 4 18.83 -34.98 25.23
CA ILE A 4 17.92 -35.17 24.08
C ILE A 4 17.06 -33.92 23.85
N ALA A 5 16.65 -33.24 24.93
CA ALA A 5 15.88 -31.99 24.85
C ALA A 5 16.70 -30.85 24.22
N LEU A 6 18.00 -30.78 24.48
CA LEU A 6 18.86 -29.72 23.94
C LEU A 6 19.07 -29.85 22.41
N PHE A 7 19.09 -31.07 21.89
CA PHE A 7 19.22 -31.34 20.45
C PHE A 7 17.92 -31.02 19.68
N PHE A 8 16.76 -31.25 20.30
CA PHE A 8 15.46 -30.93 19.71
C PHE A 8 15.23 -29.42 19.63
N VAL A 9 15.65 -28.66 20.65
CA VAL A 9 15.58 -27.19 20.65
C VAL A 9 16.54 -26.58 19.60
N LEU A 10 17.75 -27.13 19.45
CA LEU A 10 18.69 -26.68 18.42
C LEU A 10 18.18 -26.96 16.99
N PHE A 11 17.55 -28.12 16.78
CA PHE A 11 16.98 -28.51 15.48
C PHE A 11 15.75 -27.67 15.10
N VAL A 12 14.89 -27.32 16.06
CA VAL A 12 13.74 -26.42 15.84
C VAL A 12 14.19 -24.98 15.56
N CYS A 13 15.29 -24.52 16.16
CA CYS A 13 15.91 -23.24 15.81
C CYS A 13 16.52 -23.25 14.39
N LEU A 14 17.12 -24.37 13.95
CA LEU A 14 17.69 -24.52 12.60
C LEU A 14 16.62 -24.59 11.51
N LEU A 15 15.45 -25.16 11.79
CA LEU A 15 14.33 -25.22 10.82
C LEU A 15 13.67 -23.86 10.57
N ASN A 16 13.76 -22.91 11.52
CA ASN A 16 13.17 -21.57 11.37
C ASN A 16 14.12 -20.53 10.75
N LEU A 17 15.42 -20.83 10.63
CA LEU A 17 16.39 -19.98 9.93
C LEU A 17 16.20 -19.97 8.40
N ASN A 18 15.33 -20.82 7.85
CA ASN A 18 15.12 -20.96 6.41
C ASN A 18 13.85 -20.26 5.90
N ALA A 19 13.15 -19.50 6.74
CA ALA A 19 12.12 -18.57 6.31
C ALA A 19 12.72 -17.29 5.72
N LYS A 20 13.70 -17.46 4.82
CA LYS A 20 14.15 -16.51 3.79
C LYS A 20 13.88 -15.06 4.15
N ASP A 21 14.84 -14.48 4.85
CA ASP A 21 15.10 -13.04 5.00
C ASP A 21 15.48 -12.46 3.63
N LYS A 22 14.58 -12.60 2.66
CA LYS A 22 14.74 -12.03 1.33
C LYS A 22 14.58 -10.54 1.51
N GLU A 23 15.72 -9.86 1.50
CA GLU A 23 15.83 -8.45 1.17
C GLU A 23 14.76 -8.09 0.13
N TRP A 24 13.87 -7.15 0.48
CA TRP A 24 12.78 -6.75 -0.42
C TRP A 24 13.30 -5.93 -1.59
N LEU A 25 14.40 -5.20 -1.40
CA LEU A 25 15.08 -4.46 -2.46
C LEU A 25 15.93 -5.42 -3.30
N PRO A 26 15.67 -5.57 -4.61
CA PRO A 26 16.60 -6.28 -5.46
C PRO A 26 17.90 -5.47 -5.53
N LYS A 27 19.05 -6.15 -5.54
CA LYS A 27 20.39 -5.57 -5.42
C LYS A 27 20.80 -4.74 -6.65
N GLY A 28 20.16 -3.58 -6.83
CA GLY A 28 20.39 -2.68 -7.96
C GLY A 28 19.48 -2.91 -9.18
N GLU A 29 18.48 -3.79 -9.08
CA GLU A 29 17.46 -3.93 -10.13
C GLU A 29 16.26 -3.01 -9.86
N PHE A 30 15.49 -2.68 -10.89
CA PHE A 30 14.28 -1.88 -10.75
C PHE A 30 13.10 -2.74 -10.27
N ILE A 31 12.35 -2.25 -9.28
CA ILE A 31 11.11 -2.88 -8.81
C ILE A 31 9.91 -2.36 -9.61
N SER A 32 9.21 -3.28 -10.27
CA SER A 32 7.92 -3.02 -10.92
C SER A 32 6.83 -2.64 -9.92
N VAL A 33 5.84 -1.84 -10.32
CA VAL A 33 4.67 -1.54 -9.47
C VAL A 33 4.04 -2.81 -8.91
N TYR A 34 3.88 -3.85 -9.73
CA TYR A 34 3.20 -5.08 -9.32
C TYR A 34 4.07 -6.04 -8.49
N GLU A 35 5.31 -5.67 -8.20
CA GLU A 35 6.19 -6.37 -7.26
C GLU A 35 6.11 -5.78 -5.84
N TYR A 36 5.46 -4.62 -5.67
CA TYR A 36 5.16 -4.10 -4.34
C TYR A 36 4.24 -5.06 -3.58
N ILE A 37 4.56 -5.24 -2.30
CA ILE A 37 3.83 -6.10 -1.37
C ILE A 37 3.13 -5.20 -0.34
N PRO A 38 1.83 -4.90 -0.52
CA PRO A 38 1.04 -4.15 0.45
C PRO A 38 0.97 -4.88 1.79
N ASN A 39 0.91 -4.14 2.89
CA ASN A 39 0.74 -4.68 4.26
C ASN A 39 1.83 -5.65 4.73
N ASN A 40 3.00 -5.64 4.08
CA ASN A 40 4.17 -6.35 4.57
C ASN A 40 4.95 -5.41 5.50
N PRO A 41 5.19 -5.76 6.78
CA PRO A 41 5.89 -4.90 7.73
C PRO A 41 7.35 -4.59 7.33
N ARG A 42 7.92 -5.35 6.39
CA ARG A 42 9.25 -5.11 5.84
C ARG A 42 9.24 -4.39 4.49
N SER A 43 8.06 -4.07 3.94
CA SER A 43 7.96 -3.25 2.74
C SER A 43 7.77 -1.79 3.11
N PRO A 44 8.22 -0.83 2.28
CA PRO A 44 7.84 0.58 2.42
C PRO A 44 6.32 0.82 2.33
N ALA A 45 5.54 -0.21 1.98
CA ALA A 45 4.10 -0.19 1.82
C ALA A 45 3.31 -0.75 3.01
N ALA A 46 3.91 -0.73 4.21
CA ALA A 46 3.34 -1.31 5.43
C ALA A 46 2.11 -0.58 6.02
N PHE A 47 1.63 0.52 5.41
CA PHE A 47 0.67 1.44 6.04
C PHE A 47 -0.72 1.48 5.37
N SER A 48 -1.14 0.40 4.71
CA SER A 48 -2.49 0.30 4.13
C SER A 48 -3.44 -0.27 5.18
N SER A 49 -4.67 0.23 5.23
CA SER A 49 -5.71 -0.25 6.16
C SER A 49 -6.46 -1.48 5.62
N VAL A 50 -6.13 -1.93 4.41
CA VAL A 50 -6.97 -2.86 3.63
C VAL A 50 -6.29 -4.19 3.40
N ASP A 51 -6.92 -5.28 3.85
CA ASP A 51 -6.45 -6.64 3.55
C ASP A 51 -6.62 -6.97 2.06
N SER A 52 -5.49 -7.23 1.37
CA SER A 52 -5.42 -7.60 -0.05
C SER A 52 -6.26 -8.83 -0.39
N LYS A 53 -6.54 -9.72 0.57
CA LYS A 53 -7.37 -10.92 0.36
C LYS A 53 -8.84 -10.59 0.10
N LYS A 54 -9.30 -9.41 0.52
CA LYS A 54 -10.68 -8.94 0.30
C LYS A 54 -10.88 -8.27 -1.07
N LEU A 55 -9.79 -8.04 -1.80
CA LEU A 55 -9.79 -7.32 -3.06
C LEU A 55 -9.89 -8.28 -4.24
N ASN A 56 -10.59 -7.86 -5.31
CA ASN A 56 -10.54 -8.56 -6.58
C ASN A 56 -9.17 -8.36 -7.29
N ALA A 57 -8.96 -9.02 -8.45
CA ALA A 57 -7.66 -8.98 -9.13
C ALA A 57 -7.21 -7.57 -9.56
N ASN A 58 -8.13 -6.73 -10.03
CA ASN A 58 -7.81 -5.35 -10.44
C ASN A 58 -7.58 -4.45 -9.23
N GLN A 59 -8.39 -4.59 -8.20
CA GLN A 59 -8.23 -3.85 -6.95
C GLN A 59 -6.89 -4.19 -6.26
N ARG A 60 -6.43 -5.44 -6.31
CA ARG A 60 -5.09 -5.80 -5.82
C ARG A 60 -3.99 -5.08 -6.60
N LYS A 61 -4.10 -5.00 -7.93
CA LYS A 61 -3.17 -4.20 -8.75
C LYS A 61 -3.22 -2.73 -8.38
N GLY A 62 -4.42 -2.18 -8.16
CA GLY A 62 -4.60 -0.80 -7.71
C GLY A 62 -4.02 -0.53 -6.33
N GLN A 63 -4.13 -1.49 -5.41
CA GLN A 63 -3.48 -1.41 -4.11
C GLN A 63 -1.96 -1.38 -4.26
N GLN A 64 -1.37 -2.14 -5.19
CA GLN A 64 0.07 -2.08 -5.46
C GLN A 64 0.51 -0.71 -6.02
N VAL A 65 -0.28 -0.11 -6.91
CA VAL A 65 -0.06 1.27 -7.40
C VAL A 65 -0.10 2.25 -6.22
N TYR A 66 -1.13 2.16 -5.37
CA TYR A 66 -1.29 2.99 -4.19
C TYR A 66 -0.12 2.83 -3.21
N SER A 67 0.29 1.60 -2.97
CA SER A 67 1.43 1.23 -2.14
C SER A 67 2.76 1.76 -2.64
N LYS A 68 2.99 1.83 -3.96
CA LYS A 68 4.22 2.38 -4.50
C LYS A 68 4.25 3.91 -4.44
N TRP A 69 3.15 4.54 -4.82
CA TRP A 69 3.16 5.97 -5.15
C TRP A 69 2.49 6.88 -4.11
N CYS A 70 1.52 6.37 -3.37
CA CYS A 70 0.62 7.21 -2.57
C CYS A 70 0.82 7.01 -1.06
N ILE A 71 1.10 5.78 -0.64
CA ILE A 71 1.06 5.36 0.77
C ILE A 71 2.06 6.09 1.66
N ALA A 72 3.21 6.52 1.12
CA ALA A 72 4.20 7.28 1.87
C ALA A 72 3.66 8.64 2.37
N CYS A 73 2.60 9.16 1.73
CA CYS A 73 1.91 10.37 2.15
C CYS A 73 0.51 10.08 2.70
N HIS A 74 -0.20 9.09 2.15
CA HIS A 74 -1.62 8.81 2.44
C HIS A 74 -1.87 7.54 3.25
N GLY A 75 -0.82 6.88 3.73
CA GLY A 75 -0.93 5.79 4.72
C GLY A 75 -1.32 6.30 6.11
N GLU A 76 -1.55 5.37 7.04
CA GLU A 76 -1.85 5.71 8.43
C GLU A 76 -0.72 6.54 9.08
N GLY A 77 -1.10 7.66 9.71
CA GLY A 77 -0.16 8.59 10.36
C GLY A 77 0.73 9.40 9.42
N MET A 78 0.59 9.23 8.09
CA MET A 78 1.42 9.92 7.11
C MET A 78 0.99 11.37 6.86
N PRO A 79 1.88 12.24 6.34
CA PRO A 79 1.62 13.69 6.27
C PRO A 79 0.37 14.08 5.48
N GLY A 80 0.07 13.40 4.37
CA GLY A 80 -1.13 13.62 3.57
C GLY A 80 -2.41 13.24 4.32
N THR A 81 -2.41 12.10 5.02
CA THR A 81 -3.52 11.69 5.89
C THR A 81 -3.74 12.71 7.02
N ASN A 82 -2.68 13.16 7.68
CA ASN A 82 -2.80 14.15 8.76
C ASN A 82 -3.33 15.49 8.24
N ALA A 83 -2.88 15.93 7.05
CA ALA A 83 -3.41 17.12 6.40
C ALA A 83 -4.91 16.99 6.06
N LEU A 84 -5.34 15.83 5.56
CA LEU A 84 -6.75 15.56 5.30
C LEU A 84 -7.58 15.53 6.59
N SER A 85 -7.03 14.97 7.68
CA SER A 85 -7.67 14.97 8.99
C SER A 85 -7.92 16.39 9.51
N ALA A 86 -6.98 17.32 9.29
CA ALA A 86 -7.17 18.72 9.64
C ALA A 86 -8.19 19.41 8.72
N LEU A 87 -8.12 19.15 7.40
CA LEU A 87 -9.02 19.74 6.41
C LEU A 87 -10.49 19.36 6.62
N TYR A 88 -10.75 18.09 6.96
CA TYR A 88 -12.09 17.52 7.10
C TYR A 88 -12.57 17.41 8.54
N LYS A 89 -11.89 18.07 9.47
CA LYS A 89 -12.27 18.08 10.88
C LYS A 89 -13.75 18.45 11.02
N ASP A 90 -14.48 17.66 11.81
CA ASP A 90 -15.90 17.83 12.12
C ASP A 90 -16.87 17.70 10.92
N GLN A 91 -16.39 17.26 9.74
CA GLN A 91 -17.23 17.08 8.54
C GLN A 91 -17.67 15.62 8.32
N GLY A 92 -17.20 14.68 9.15
CA GLY A 92 -17.53 13.25 9.01
C GLY A 92 -16.89 12.57 7.79
N ILE A 93 -15.96 13.24 7.10
CA ILE A 93 -15.22 12.68 5.97
C ILE A 93 -13.93 12.03 6.50
N PRO A 94 -13.69 10.72 6.26
CA PRO A 94 -12.48 10.05 6.69
C PRO A 94 -11.19 10.69 6.14
N ALA A 95 -10.12 10.67 6.93
CA ALA A 95 -8.82 11.18 6.49
C ALA A 95 -8.06 10.17 5.61
N LEU A 96 -8.16 8.88 5.94
CA LEU A 96 -7.60 7.79 5.16
C LEU A 96 -8.36 7.65 3.84
N LEU A 97 -7.65 7.74 2.71
CA LEU A 97 -8.25 7.61 1.38
C LEU A 97 -8.94 6.24 1.20
N GLU A 98 -8.39 5.20 1.84
CA GLU A 98 -8.92 3.84 1.78
C GLU A 98 -10.28 3.67 2.51
N ASP A 99 -10.66 4.60 3.40
CA ASP A 99 -11.91 4.54 4.14
C ASP A 99 -13.00 5.43 3.53
N ARG A 100 -12.67 6.19 2.48
CA ARG A 100 -13.58 7.13 1.82
C ARG A 100 -14.66 6.42 1.03
N THR A 101 -15.85 7.02 1.00
CA THR A 101 -17.01 6.53 0.21
C THR A 101 -17.41 7.48 -0.92
N ASP A 102 -16.66 8.56 -1.14
CA ASP A 102 -16.94 9.62 -2.11
C ASP A 102 -15.84 9.78 -3.17
N LEU A 103 -14.91 8.81 -3.25
CA LEU A 103 -13.87 8.77 -4.27
C LEU A 103 -14.35 7.99 -5.49
N SER A 104 -14.81 8.69 -6.54
CA SER A 104 -15.03 8.05 -7.85
C SER A 104 -13.70 7.84 -8.59
N PRO A 105 -13.61 6.87 -9.53
CA PRO A 105 -12.43 6.70 -10.38
C PRO A 105 -12.03 7.97 -11.15
N ASP A 106 -13.01 8.78 -11.55
CA ASP A 106 -12.77 10.05 -12.24
C ASP A 106 -12.17 11.10 -11.30
N LEU A 107 -12.67 11.19 -10.07
CA LEU A 107 -12.12 12.10 -9.07
C LEU A 107 -10.68 11.73 -8.70
N VAL A 108 -10.41 10.42 -8.54
CA VAL A 108 -9.04 9.91 -8.33
C VAL A 108 -8.14 10.29 -9.51
N THR A 109 -8.63 10.14 -10.74
CA THR A 109 -7.91 10.52 -11.95
C THR A 109 -7.53 11.99 -11.95
N ILE A 110 -8.45 12.87 -11.57
CA ILE A 110 -8.20 14.32 -11.50
C ILE A 110 -7.07 14.60 -10.49
N PHE A 111 -7.15 14.10 -9.26
CA PHE A 111 -6.12 14.38 -8.26
C PHE A 111 -4.76 13.80 -8.64
N VAL A 112 -4.71 12.61 -9.23
CA VAL A 112 -3.45 12.00 -9.64
C VAL A 112 -2.83 12.75 -10.82
N ARG A 113 -3.63 13.22 -11.78
CA ARG A 113 -3.12 13.88 -13.00
C ARG A 113 -2.80 15.35 -12.81
N TYR A 114 -3.44 16.03 -11.87
CA TYR A 114 -3.28 17.47 -11.66
C TYR A 114 -2.68 17.84 -10.30
N GLY A 115 -2.58 16.88 -9.37
CA GLY A 115 -2.16 17.14 -8.00
C GLY A 115 -3.18 17.97 -7.23
N LYS A 116 -2.87 18.25 -5.96
CA LYS A 116 -3.62 19.21 -5.14
C LYS A 116 -2.76 19.69 -3.98
N HIS A 117 -2.53 21.00 -3.92
CA HIS A 117 -1.71 21.64 -2.87
C HIS A 117 -0.32 20.99 -2.82
N SER A 118 0.03 20.32 -1.73
CA SER A 118 1.32 19.62 -1.56
C SER A 118 1.34 18.22 -2.19
N MET A 119 0.21 17.69 -2.67
CA MET A 119 0.18 16.45 -3.43
C MET A 119 0.68 16.71 -4.86
N PRO A 120 1.80 16.08 -5.30
CA PRO A 120 2.31 16.23 -6.65
C PRO A 120 1.37 15.57 -7.67
N PHE A 121 1.46 16.01 -8.93
CA PHE A 121 0.86 15.31 -10.05
C PHE A 121 1.77 14.16 -10.53
N PHE A 122 1.18 13.13 -11.11
CA PHE A 122 1.90 11.98 -11.69
C PHE A 122 1.72 11.91 -13.21
N ARG A 123 2.84 11.79 -13.91
CA ARG A 123 2.91 11.64 -15.37
C ARG A 123 2.48 10.23 -15.78
N LYS A 124 2.12 10.07 -17.05
CA LYS A 124 1.80 8.77 -17.64
C LYS A 124 2.98 7.79 -17.65
N THR A 125 4.21 8.30 -17.56
CA THR A 125 5.44 7.52 -17.44
C THR A 125 5.69 6.98 -16.03
N GLU A 126 5.02 7.55 -15.02
CA GLU A 126 5.13 7.14 -13.60
C GLU A 126 3.94 6.26 -13.21
N ILE A 127 2.73 6.72 -13.56
CA ILE A 127 1.48 5.98 -13.42
C ILE A 127 0.80 5.98 -14.79
N SER A 128 0.89 4.86 -15.49
CA SER A 128 0.22 4.67 -16.79
C SER A 128 -1.29 4.80 -16.68
N ASP A 129 -1.98 5.01 -17.79
CA ASP A 129 -3.45 5.10 -17.78
C ASP A 129 -4.09 3.79 -17.28
N LYS A 130 -3.45 2.64 -17.54
CA LYS A 130 -3.95 1.36 -17.05
C LYS A 130 -3.75 1.18 -15.54
N GLU A 131 -2.60 1.61 -15.00
CA GLU A 131 -2.37 1.63 -13.56
C GLU A 131 -3.32 2.60 -12.86
N LEU A 132 -3.58 3.77 -13.46
CA LEU A 132 -4.53 4.73 -12.91
C LEU A 132 -5.97 4.19 -12.90
N GLN A 133 -6.37 3.43 -13.92
CA GLN A 133 -7.64 2.70 -13.90
C GLN A 133 -7.71 1.76 -12.70
N TYR A 134 -6.69 0.92 -12.48
CA TYR A 134 -6.65 0.01 -11.33
C TYR A 134 -6.67 0.77 -10.00
N LEU A 135 -5.95 1.89 -9.90
CA LEU A 135 -5.95 2.75 -8.72
C LEU A 135 -7.33 3.34 -8.43
N GLY A 136 -8.04 3.80 -9.47
CA GLY A 136 -9.42 4.27 -9.38
C GLY A 136 -10.38 3.17 -8.93
N GLU A 137 -10.28 1.96 -9.50
CA GLU A 137 -11.07 0.80 -9.07
C GLU A 137 -10.78 0.40 -7.61
N TYR A 138 -9.53 0.57 -7.17
CA TYR A 138 -9.14 0.30 -5.80
C TYR A 138 -9.70 1.34 -4.83
N LEU A 139 -9.37 2.62 -4.99
CA LEU A 139 -9.81 3.68 -4.07
C LEU A 139 -11.32 3.93 -4.13
N GLY A 140 -11.96 3.70 -5.27
CA GLY A 140 -13.39 3.82 -5.46
C GLY A 140 -14.21 2.58 -5.09
N ARG A 141 -13.60 1.53 -4.54
CA ARG A 141 -14.31 0.29 -4.15
C ARG A 141 -15.46 0.49 -3.16
N ASN A 142 -15.41 1.58 -2.38
CA ASN A 142 -16.40 1.95 -1.37
C ASN A 142 -17.34 3.08 -1.86
N TYR A 143 -17.19 3.54 -3.10
CA TYR A 143 -17.95 4.65 -3.66
C TYR A 143 -19.44 4.32 -3.69
N LYS A 144 -20.27 5.27 -3.25
CA LYS A 144 -21.73 5.14 -3.16
C LYS A 144 -22.43 6.25 -3.93
#